data_AF-A0A9P1G698-F1
#
_entry.id   AF-A0A9P1G698-F1
#
_cell.length_a   1.000
_cell.length_b   1.000
_cell.length_c   1.000
_cell.angle_alpha   90.00
_cell.angle_beta   90.00
_cell.angle_gamma   90.00
#
_symmetry.space_group_name_H-M   'P 1'
#
loop_
_entity.id
_entity.type
_entity.pdbx_description
1 polymer ?
#
loop_
_entity_poly.entity_id
_entity_poly.type
_entity_poly.pdbx_seq_one_letter_code
_entity_poly.pdbx_strand_id
1 'polypeptide(L)'
;MAYGATHDGNSTWKVVHPRVIIRKAPSTSASILGFHAQGKLIEGSLQEGANQPWLKVKHHAMDGQECDGYMLVDGTSLGLGVLLERVERVQTTAVQATRAKAAPKATAATAAKATAAKPKARHKVDVDQLSKWIKPAPTVSMAPTRRYDVVVSNVMVRSLPSTAASAVGVVKMGEVLEGQVREGWLLMDSELSVERLEKGDGRWVLMDGKELGLGQLLRLQLPVPSVTKTFAHALQLSFDQDVSKYHLQVEPEIGDSFHVRCPEGKSMLVHGLHADCHVRLRFALNKDEGPFGEWEAVETTFVAAWEEADGPCVDLLGNPRGSCKQCSCKCFATWRKHMDWSISVGHGFLFQLT
;
A
#
# COMPACT_ATOMS: atom_id res chain seq x y z
N MET A 1 -5.54 31.75 30.15
CA MET A 1 -4.33 32.51 29.80
C MET A 1 -4.51 32.99 28.37
N ALA A 2 -4.78 34.27 28.17
CA ALA A 2 -4.94 34.85 26.84
C ALA A 2 -3.55 35.30 26.36
N TYR A 3 -2.98 34.59 25.39
CA TYR A 3 -1.78 35.04 24.71
C TYR A 3 -2.18 36.18 23.78
N GLY A 4 -1.62 37.37 24.02
CA GLY A 4 -1.82 38.53 23.17
C GLY A 4 -1.31 38.23 21.78
N ALA A 5 -2.17 38.36 20.77
CA ALA A 5 -1.83 38.21 19.36
C ALA A 5 -0.90 39.36 18.94
N THR A 6 0.40 39.20 19.17
CA THR A 6 1.40 40.01 18.47
C THR A 6 1.37 39.57 17.01
N HIS A 7 1.02 40.48 16.11
CA HIS A 7 1.17 40.29 14.67
C HIS A 7 2.66 40.15 14.35
N ASP A 8 3.17 38.92 14.48
CA ASP A 8 4.52 38.57 14.10
C ASP A 8 4.64 38.75 12.58
N GLY A 9 5.42 39.76 12.19
CA GLY A 9 5.75 40.02 10.79
C GLY A 9 6.35 38.78 10.11
N ASN A 10 6.27 38.76 8.78
CA ASN A 10 6.83 37.70 7.96
C ASN A 10 8.25 37.37 8.41
N SER A 11 8.44 36.13 8.86
CA SER A 11 9.73 35.59 9.27
C SER A 11 10.26 34.64 8.20
N THR A 12 11.58 34.53 8.10
CA THR A 12 12.24 33.60 7.19
C THR A 12 12.50 32.28 7.90
N TRP A 13 12.13 31.17 7.27
CA TRP A 13 12.25 29.81 7.79
C TRP A 13 13.05 28.95 6.83
N LYS A 14 13.83 28.03 7.36
CA LYS A 14 14.58 27.03 6.60
C LYS A 14 13.94 25.67 6.78
N VAL A 15 13.74 24.96 5.68
CA VAL A 15 13.30 23.56 5.71
C VAL A 15 14.45 22.69 6.20
N VAL A 16 14.29 22.05 7.37
CA VAL A 16 15.33 21.19 7.97
C VAL A 16 15.07 19.71 7.78
N HIS A 17 13.81 19.31 7.60
CA HIS A 17 13.43 17.93 7.26
C HIS A 17 13.61 17.66 5.74
N PRO A 18 13.91 16.42 5.30
CA PRO A 18 14.11 16.08 3.88
C PRO A 18 13.03 16.63 2.95
N ARG A 19 11.78 16.63 3.43
CA ARG A 19 10.60 17.13 2.72
C ARG A 19 9.56 17.66 3.69
N VAL A 20 8.97 18.83 3.39
CA VAL A 20 7.85 19.39 4.15
C VAL A 20 6.71 19.73 3.20
N ILE A 21 5.51 19.24 3.55
CA ILE A 21 4.30 19.33 2.73
C ILE A 21 3.61 20.69 2.96
N ILE A 22 3.17 21.32 1.87
CA ILE A 22 2.31 22.51 1.89
C ILE A 22 0.86 22.03 1.78
N ARG A 23 0.00 22.43 2.72
CA ARG A 23 -1.41 22.03 2.78
C ARG A 23 -2.34 23.22 2.63
N LYS A 24 -3.59 22.95 2.22
CA LYS A 24 -4.61 24.00 2.00
C LYS A 24 -5.16 24.64 3.29
N ALA A 25 -5.03 23.94 4.42
CA ALA A 25 -5.44 24.41 5.74
C ALA A 25 -4.42 23.92 6.79
N PRO A 26 -4.35 24.52 7.99
CA PRO A 26 -3.41 24.13 9.06
C PRO A 26 -3.87 22.84 9.76
N SER A 27 -3.94 21.75 9.00
CA SER A 27 -4.31 20.41 9.47
C SER A 27 -3.56 19.35 8.68
N THR A 28 -3.15 18.27 9.34
CA THR A 28 -2.49 17.11 8.71
C THR A 28 -3.43 16.32 7.79
N SER A 29 -4.76 16.51 7.92
CA SER A 29 -5.77 15.93 7.03
C SER A 29 -6.13 16.81 5.83
N ALA A 30 -5.66 18.07 5.79
CA ALA A 30 -5.98 18.98 4.70
C ALA A 30 -5.30 18.59 3.38
N SER A 31 -5.93 18.90 2.25
CA SER A 31 -5.41 18.61 0.90
C SER A 31 -3.99 19.15 0.70
N ILE A 32 -3.15 18.36 0.04
CA ILE A 32 -1.77 18.71 -0.28
C ILE A 32 -1.76 19.63 -1.50
N LEU A 33 -1.15 20.81 -1.35
CA LEU A 33 -0.91 21.75 -2.44
C LEU A 33 0.45 21.52 -3.10
N GLY A 34 1.47 21.17 -2.30
CA GLY A 34 2.83 20.98 -2.81
C GLY A 34 3.80 20.56 -1.71
N PHE A 35 5.09 20.77 -1.94
CA PHE A 35 6.14 20.53 -0.94
C PHE A 35 7.38 21.39 -1.19
N HIS A 36 8.17 21.58 -0.15
CA HIS A 36 9.53 22.10 -0.25
C HIS A 36 10.54 21.06 0.25
N ALA A 37 11.70 21.03 -0.41
CA ALA A 37 12.82 20.18 -0.04
C ALA A 37 13.69 20.85 1.04
N GLN A 38 14.46 20.04 1.76
CA GLN A 38 15.43 20.49 2.75
C GLN A 38 16.36 21.59 2.20
N GLY A 39 16.69 22.57 3.06
CA GLY A 39 17.55 23.71 2.76
C GLY A 39 16.84 24.89 2.10
N LYS A 40 15.60 24.73 1.63
CA LYS A 40 14.83 25.84 1.05
C LYS A 40 14.52 26.89 2.12
N LEU A 41 14.76 28.17 1.79
CA LEU A 41 14.30 29.31 2.58
C LEU A 41 12.91 29.74 2.12
N ILE A 42 12.03 29.98 3.08
CA ILE A 42 10.62 30.27 2.88
C ILE A 42 10.26 31.45 3.78
N GLU A 43 9.47 32.39 3.26
CA GLU A 43 8.91 33.48 4.05
C GLU A 43 7.45 33.17 4.39
N GLY A 44 7.08 33.39 5.64
CA GLY A 44 5.72 33.17 6.10
C GLY A 44 5.45 33.75 7.48
N SER A 45 4.18 33.77 7.85
CA SER A 45 3.72 34.19 9.18
C SER A 45 3.38 32.94 10.00
N LEU A 46 3.88 32.88 11.23
CA LEU A 46 3.52 31.80 12.15
C LEU A 46 2.04 31.94 12.52
N GLN A 47 1.30 30.84 12.47
CA GLN A 47 -0.09 30.75 12.84
C GLN A 47 -0.26 29.59 13.82
N GLU A 48 -0.84 29.89 14.98
CA GLU A 48 -1.21 28.87 15.96
C GLU A 48 -2.42 28.10 15.44
N GLY A 49 -2.23 26.81 15.16
CA GLY A 49 -3.31 25.87 14.94
C GLY A 49 -3.81 25.31 16.28
N ALA A 50 -4.93 24.58 16.25
CA ALA A 50 -5.57 24.06 17.46
C ALA A 50 -4.64 23.30 18.41
N ASN A 51 -3.60 22.61 17.88
CA ASN A 51 -2.66 21.82 18.68
C ASN A 51 -1.19 21.97 18.27
N GLN A 52 -0.89 22.62 17.13
CA GLN A 52 0.44 22.65 16.53
C GLN A 52 0.70 23.97 15.81
N PRO A 53 1.95 24.46 15.79
CA PRO A 53 2.33 25.65 15.03
C PRO A 53 2.42 25.37 13.53
N TRP A 54 1.76 26.21 12.74
CA TRP A 54 1.80 26.17 11.28
C TRP A 54 2.41 27.44 10.72
N LEU A 55 3.25 27.32 9.70
CA LEU A 55 3.72 28.44 8.92
C LEU A 55 2.77 28.69 7.76
N LYS A 56 2.10 29.84 7.76
CA LYS A 56 1.28 30.30 6.64
C LYS A 56 2.18 30.95 5.59
N VAL A 57 2.13 30.44 4.36
CA VAL A 57 2.98 30.82 3.23
C VAL A 57 2.12 31.16 2.01
N LYS A 58 2.63 31.99 1.11
CA LYS A 58 2.00 32.20 -0.21
C LYS A 58 2.43 31.08 -1.16
N HIS A 59 1.46 30.46 -1.82
CA HIS A 59 1.68 29.34 -2.73
C HIS A 59 0.99 29.58 -4.07
N HIS A 60 1.69 29.36 -5.17
CA HIS A 60 1.11 29.43 -6.51
C HIS A 60 0.57 28.05 -6.91
N ALA A 61 -0.73 27.96 -7.14
CA ALA A 61 -1.37 26.77 -7.67
C ALA A 61 -0.96 26.53 -9.14
N MET A 62 -1.31 25.36 -9.68
CA MET A 62 -0.93 24.97 -11.06
C MET A 62 -1.52 25.87 -12.15
N ASP A 63 -2.63 26.54 -11.86
CA ASP A 63 -3.25 27.55 -12.72
C ASP A 63 -2.58 28.94 -12.63
N GLY A 64 -1.54 29.07 -11.79
CA GLY A 64 -0.85 30.33 -11.52
C GLY A 64 -1.55 31.21 -10.47
N GLN A 65 -2.71 30.82 -9.96
CA GLN A 65 -3.41 31.58 -8.93
C GLN A 65 -2.67 31.47 -7.60
N GLU A 66 -2.49 32.61 -6.92
CA GLU A 66 -1.90 32.66 -5.59
C GLU A 66 -2.94 32.26 -4.54
N CYS A 67 -2.58 31.34 -3.65
CA CYS A 67 -3.39 30.88 -2.54
C CYS A 67 -2.55 30.80 -1.26
N ASP A 68 -3.23 30.75 -0.12
CA ASP A 68 -2.56 30.51 1.16
C ASP A 68 -2.27 29.01 1.34
N GLY A 69 -1.01 28.70 1.64
CA GLY A 69 -0.56 27.36 2.00
C GLY A 69 -0.10 27.32 3.45
N TYR A 70 -0.15 26.14 4.06
CA TYR A 70 0.20 25.92 5.46
C TYR A 70 1.23 24.78 5.55
N MET A 71 2.33 25.04 6.25
CA MET A 71 3.38 24.07 6.47
C MET A 71 3.55 23.81 7.97
N LEU A 72 3.60 22.55 8.37
CA LEU A 72 3.79 22.20 9.78
C LEU A 72 5.21 22.55 10.21
N VAL A 73 5.36 23.28 11.34
CA VAL A 73 6.67 23.72 11.83
C VAL A 73 7.37 22.59 12.61
N ASP A 74 6.61 21.90 13.47
CA ASP A 74 7.10 20.81 14.29
C ASP A 74 6.18 19.58 14.15
N GLY A 75 6.74 18.50 13.62
CA GLY A 75 6.09 17.22 13.40
C GLY A 75 6.40 16.18 14.48
N THR A 76 6.91 16.58 15.65
CA THR A 76 7.26 15.65 16.73
C THR A 76 6.10 14.76 17.17
N SER A 77 4.87 15.26 17.18
CA SER A 77 3.68 14.45 17.48
C SER A 77 3.41 13.32 16.46
N LEU A 78 3.98 13.43 15.26
CA LEU A 78 3.89 12.46 14.17
C LEU A 78 5.17 11.61 14.06
N GLY A 79 6.13 11.78 14.98
CA GLY A 79 7.43 11.12 14.92
C GLY A 79 8.39 11.68 13.85
N LEU A 80 8.14 12.90 13.34
CA LEU A 80 8.96 13.51 12.27
C LEU A 80 9.99 14.52 12.79
N GLY A 81 9.88 14.93 14.07
CA GLY A 81 10.72 15.97 14.66
C GLY A 81 10.47 17.37 14.09
N VAL A 82 11.45 18.26 14.26
CA VAL A 82 11.38 19.64 13.76
C VAL A 82 11.44 19.66 12.23
N LEU A 83 10.49 20.33 11.59
CA LEU A 83 10.35 20.39 10.14
C LEU A 83 10.90 21.69 9.55
N LEU A 84 10.65 22.81 10.24
CA LEU A 84 11.06 24.14 9.86
C LEU A 84 11.82 24.81 11.01
N GLU A 85 12.94 25.44 10.70
CA GLU A 85 13.75 26.21 11.65
C GLU A 85 13.69 27.69 11.29
N ARG A 86 13.43 28.55 12.28
CA ARG A 86 13.41 30.00 12.05
C ARG A 86 14.84 30.50 11.84
N VAL A 87 15.07 31.21 10.74
CA VAL A 87 16.36 31.85 10.48
C VAL A 87 16.27 33.26 11.02
N GLU A 88 16.97 33.54 12.12
CA GLU A 88 17.14 34.91 12.59
C GLU A 88 17.86 35.69 11.48
N ARG A 89 17.22 36.75 10.97
CA ARG A 89 17.93 37.72 10.16
C ARG A 89 18.95 38.37 11.08
N VAL A 90 20.18 37.88 11.03
CA VAL A 90 21.33 38.59 11.57
C VAL A 90 21.27 39.96 10.90
N GLN A 91 20.87 40.98 11.64
CA GLN A 91 20.81 42.33 11.13
C GLN A 91 22.25 42.66 10.74
N THR A 92 22.54 42.67 9.45
CA THR A 92 23.81 43.15 8.91
C THR A 92 23.81 44.66 9.02
N THR A 93 23.79 45.19 10.24
CA THR A 93 23.99 46.59 10.53
C THR A 93 25.47 46.89 10.39
N ALA A 94 25.79 47.64 9.33
CA ALA A 94 26.96 48.51 9.21
C ALA A 94 28.38 47.89 9.32
N VAL A 95 28.85 47.32 8.20
CA VAL A 95 30.27 47.48 7.78
C VAL A 95 30.30 48.09 6.38
N GLN A 96 29.71 49.26 6.23
CA GLN A 96 29.90 50.13 5.06
C GLN A 96 29.98 51.60 5.52
N ALA A 97 31.04 51.93 6.24
CA ALA A 97 31.43 53.32 6.47
C ALA A 97 32.96 53.40 6.65
N THR A 98 33.71 53.16 5.57
CA THR A 98 34.98 53.85 5.22
C THR A 98 35.57 53.24 3.95
N ARG A 99 35.06 53.63 2.77
CA ARG A 99 35.90 53.71 1.57
C ARG A 99 35.28 54.67 0.54
N ALA A 100 35.40 55.96 0.82
CA ALA A 100 35.30 56.99 -0.20
C ALA A 100 36.64 57.11 -0.94
N LYS A 101 36.56 57.46 -2.22
CA LYS A 101 37.60 57.96 -3.12
C LYS A 101 38.36 56.93 -3.98
N ALA A 102 37.72 56.49 -5.06
CA ALA A 102 38.26 56.58 -6.42
C ALA A 102 37.16 56.20 -7.43
N ALA A 103 36.76 57.14 -8.27
CA ALA A 103 35.93 56.88 -9.44
C ALA A 103 36.68 55.97 -10.44
N PRO A 104 35.97 55.13 -11.20
CA PRO A 104 35.77 55.54 -12.60
C PRO A 104 34.40 55.17 -13.19
N LYS A 105 33.92 56.13 -13.98
CA LYS A 105 33.42 56.01 -15.35
C LYS A 105 32.42 54.89 -15.69
N ALA A 106 31.22 55.36 -16.04
CA ALA A 106 30.10 54.62 -16.58
C ALA A 106 30.43 53.71 -17.77
N THR A 107 29.85 52.51 -17.75
CA THR A 107 29.52 51.74 -18.96
C THR A 107 28.21 50.98 -18.75
N ALA A 108 27.26 51.33 -19.61
CA ALA A 108 26.24 50.52 -20.25
C ALA A 108 25.60 49.34 -19.50
N ALA A 109 24.29 49.48 -19.32
CA ALA A 109 23.34 48.41 -19.08
C ALA A 109 23.59 47.20 -20.00
N THR A 110 23.81 46.04 -19.39
CA THR A 110 23.72 44.75 -20.09
C THR A 110 22.66 43.92 -19.39
N ALA A 111 21.55 43.70 -20.11
CA ALA A 111 20.50 42.79 -19.73
C ALA A 111 21.09 41.39 -19.50
N ALA A 112 20.98 40.88 -18.27
CA ALA A 112 21.37 39.53 -17.91
C ALA A 112 20.42 38.53 -18.58
N LYS A 113 20.82 38.10 -19.77
CA LYS A 113 20.27 36.97 -20.50
C LYS A 113 20.35 35.75 -19.60
N ALA A 114 19.22 35.28 -19.10
CA ALA A 114 19.10 34.01 -18.38
C ALA A 114 19.66 32.90 -19.28
N THR A 115 20.87 32.45 -18.96
CA THR A 115 21.50 31.30 -19.62
C THR A 115 20.69 30.07 -19.22
N ALA A 116 19.91 29.56 -20.17
CA ALA A 116 19.25 28.27 -20.09
C ALA A 116 20.28 27.24 -19.60
N ALA A 117 20.05 26.69 -18.40
CA ALA A 117 20.89 25.65 -17.85
C ALA A 117 20.96 24.50 -18.86
N LYS A 118 22.16 24.22 -19.37
CA LYS A 118 22.41 23.09 -20.27
C LYS A 118 21.75 21.85 -19.66
N PRO A 119 20.87 21.13 -20.39
CA PRO A 119 20.24 19.92 -19.88
C PRO A 119 21.36 18.98 -19.42
N LYS A 120 21.36 18.64 -18.13
CA LYS A 120 22.30 17.66 -17.58
C LYS A 120 22.22 16.43 -18.48
N ALA A 121 23.36 16.02 -19.03
CA ALA A 121 23.45 14.88 -19.93
C ALA A 121 22.68 13.71 -19.30
N ARG A 122 21.69 13.18 -20.02
CA ARG A 122 20.89 12.04 -19.56
C ARG A 122 21.88 10.96 -19.14
N HIS A 123 21.78 10.53 -17.88
CA HIS A 123 22.58 9.43 -17.38
C HIS A 123 22.36 8.24 -18.33
N LYS A 124 23.43 7.77 -18.99
CA LYS A 124 23.35 6.59 -19.85
C LYS A 124 22.94 5.44 -18.94
N VAL A 125 21.75 4.92 -19.19
CA VAL A 125 21.24 3.72 -18.51
C VAL A 125 22.17 2.58 -18.88
N ASP A 126 22.71 1.91 -17.87
CA ASP A 126 23.55 0.74 -18.05
C ASP A 126 22.69 -0.40 -18.63
N VAL A 127 22.92 -0.73 -19.90
CA VAL A 127 22.14 -1.72 -20.65
C VAL A 127 22.26 -3.11 -20.04
N ASP A 128 23.41 -3.43 -19.43
CA ASP A 128 23.60 -4.74 -18.80
C ASP A 128 22.66 -4.91 -17.59
N GLN A 129 22.35 -3.82 -16.89
CA GLN A 129 21.34 -3.82 -15.81
C GLN A 129 19.90 -3.92 -16.33
N LEU A 130 19.62 -3.60 -17.59
CA LEU A 130 18.27 -3.73 -18.15
C LEU A 130 17.89 -5.20 -18.37
N SER A 131 18.85 -6.04 -18.71
CA SER A 131 18.61 -7.46 -18.99
C SER A 131 17.98 -8.22 -17.81
N LYS A 132 18.29 -7.82 -16.57
CA LYS A 132 17.70 -8.41 -15.35
C LYS A 132 16.20 -8.15 -15.23
N TRP A 133 15.72 -7.06 -15.84
CA TRP A 133 14.32 -6.66 -15.81
C TRP A 133 13.50 -7.26 -16.94
N ILE A 134 14.12 -7.86 -17.94
CA ILE A 134 13.43 -8.40 -19.12
C ILE A 134 13.40 -9.92 -19.07
N LYS A 135 14.52 -10.56 -18.69
CA LYS A 135 14.62 -12.02 -18.68
C LYS A 135 13.52 -12.59 -17.76
N PRO A 136 12.53 -13.32 -18.31
CA PRO A 136 11.68 -14.14 -17.45
C PRO A 136 12.62 -15.07 -16.68
N ALA A 137 12.37 -15.26 -15.39
CA ALA A 137 13.19 -16.15 -14.57
C ALA A 137 13.35 -17.49 -15.33
N PRO A 138 14.59 -17.99 -15.51
CA PRO A 138 14.97 -18.90 -16.60
C PRO A 138 14.32 -20.30 -16.59
N THR A 139 13.35 -20.56 -15.73
CA THR A 139 12.76 -21.89 -15.54
C THR A 139 11.25 -21.90 -15.24
N VAL A 140 10.55 -20.76 -15.23
CA VAL A 140 9.17 -20.72 -14.72
C VAL A 140 8.23 -20.00 -15.68
N SER A 141 7.09 -20.66 -15.94
CA SER A 141 5.81 -20.09 -16.38
C SER A 141 5.72 -18.60 -16.04
N MET A 142 5.38 -17.75 -17.03
CA MET A 142 5.34 -16.30 -16.88
C MET A 142 4.79 -15.91 -15.51
N ALA A 143 5.55 -15.09 -14.77
CA ALA A 143 5.14 -14.67 -13.43
C ALA A 143 3.67 -14.19 -13.48
N PRO A 144 2.80 -14.73 -12.61
CA PRO A 144 1.37 -14.45 -12.72
C PRO A 144 1.14 -12.95 -12.55
N THR A 145 0.32 -12.38 -13.43
CA THR A 145 -0.17 -11.01 -13.23
C THR A 145 -0.98 -10.93 -11.95
N ARG A 146 -0.88 -9.80 -11.27
CA ARG A 146 -1.59 -9.53 -10.02
C ARG A 146 -2.20 -8.13 -10.08
N ARG A 147 -3.32 -7.96 -9.38
CA ARG A 147 -4.05 -6.70 -9.27
C ARG A 147 -3.63 -5.96 -8.01
N TYR A 148 -3.50 -4.64 -8.10
CA TYR A 148 -3.07 -3.77 -7.02
C TYR A 148 -3.92 -2.51 -6.96
N ASP A 149 -4.39 -2.18 -5.78
CA ASP A 149 -5.06 -0.90 -5.52
C ASP A 149 -4.03 0.18 -5.22
N VAL A 150 -4.23 1.36 -5.81
CA VAL A 150 -3.39 2.53 -5.54
C VAL A 150 -3.89 3.21 -4.26
N VAL A 151 -3.05 3.23 -3.22
CA VAL A 151 -3.46 3.68 -1.88
C VAL A 151 -3.03 5.11 -1.53
N VAL A 152 -2.29 5.77 -2.42
CA VAL A 152 -1.88 7.18 -2.27
C VAL A 152 -2.47 8.03 -3.37
N SER A 153 -2.62 9.34 -3.12
CA SER A 153 -3.32 10.26 -4.04
C SER A 153 -2.85 10.17 -5.49
N ASN A 154 -1.54 10.12 -5.71
CA ASN A 154 -0.92 10.00 -7.03
C ASN A 154 0.35 9.14 -6.95
N VAL A 155 0.52 8.20 -7.89
CA VAL A 155 1.74 7.43 -8.09
C VAL A 155 2.26 7.67 -9.50
N MET A 156 3.57 7.92 -9.61
CA MET A 156 4.22 8.16 -10.90
C MET A 156 4.45 6.82 -11.62
N VAL A 157 3.99 6.74 -12.87
CA VAL A 157 4.37 5.67 -13.81
C VAL A 157 5.66 6.10 -14.49
N ARG A 158 6.65 5.22 -14.54
CA ARG A 158 7.99 5.55 -15.02
C ARG A 158 8.42 4.64 -16.16
N SER A 159 9.29 5.17 -17.01
CA SER A 159 9.86 4.46 -18.16
C SER A 159 10.71 3.25 -17.78
N LEU A 160 11.30 3.29 -16.59
CA LEU A 160 12.19 2.28 -16.02
C LEU A 160 11.89 2.11 -14.52
N PRO A 161 12.27 0.97 -13.91
CA PRO A 161 12.10 0.69 -12.48
C PRO A 161 13.11 1.47 -11.63
N SER A 162 13.05 2.79 -11.69
CA SER A 162 13.93 3.71 -10.96
C SER A 162 13.20 5.01 -10.66
N THR A 163 13.41 5.56 -9.47
CA THR A 163 12.83 6.86 -9.06
C THR A 163 13.45 8.05 -9.79
N ALA A 164 14.59 7.85 -10.44
CA ALA A 164 15.24 8.83 -11.30
C ALA A 164 14.77 8.76 -12.77
N ALA A 165 14.06 7.69 -13.16
CA ALA A 165 13.57 7.52 -14.52
C ALA A 165 12.50 8.55 -14.88
N SER A 166 12.35 8.86 -16.17
CA SER A 166 11.34 9.80 -16.63
C SER A 166 9.94 9.31 -16.28
N ALA A 167 9.09 10.21 -15.77
CA ALA A 167 7.68 9.93 -15.59
C ALA A 167 7.00 9.85 -16.96
N VAL A 168 6.32 8.75 -17.21
CA VAL A 168 5.53 8.48 -18.44
C VAL A 168 4.05 8.75 -18.20
N GLY A 169 3.60 8.66 -16.94
CA GLY A 169 2.22 8.93 -16.55
C GLY A 169 2.05 9.06 -15.04
N VAL A 170 0.80 9.24 -14.62
CA VAL A 170 0.39 9.30 -13.21
C VAL A 170 -0.87 8.45 -13.06
N VAL A 171 -0.89 7.62 -12.03
CA VAL A 171 -2.03 6.80 -11.61
C VAL A 171 -2.58 7.37 -10.31
N LYS A 172 -3.91 7.40 -10.16
CA LYS A 172 -4.59 8.02 -9.01
C LYS A 172 -5.02 7.00 -7.97
N MET A 173 -5.23 7.49 -6.74
CA MET A 173 -5.79 6.68 -5.65
C MET A 173 -7.10 6.01 -6.09
N GLY A 174 -7.25 4.73 -5.75
CA GLY A 174 -8.43 3.91 -6.07
C GLY A 174 -8.41 3.30 -7.47
N GLU A 175 -7.46 3.66 -8.33
CA GLU A 175 -7.26 2.93 -9.59
C GLU A 175 -6.66 1.55 -9.30
N VAL A 176 -7.11 0.55 -10.07
CA VAL A 176 -6.62 -0.82 -9.99
C VAL A 176 -5.62 -1.07 -11.10
N LEU A 177 -4.40 -1.42 -10.72
CA LEU A 177 -3.33 -1.74 -11.63
C LEU A 177 -3.16 -3.25 -11.74
N GLU A 178 -3.01 -3.75 -12.96
CA GLU A 178 -2.58 -5.13 -13.19
C GLU A 178 -1.15 -5.14 -13.70
N GLY A 179 -0.34 -6.06 -13.19
CA GLY A 179 1.04 -6.19 -13.64
C GLY A 179 1.82 -7.31 -12.97
N GLN A 180 3.09 -7.40 -13.33
CA GLN A 180 4.05 -8.34 -12.76
C GLN A 180 4.97 -7.63 -11.78
N VAL A 181 5.16 -8.22 -10.60
CA VAL A 181 6.08 -7.67 -9.60
C VAL A 181 7.50 -8.10 -9.91
N ARG A 182 8.43 -7.15 -9.93
CA ARG A 182 9.87 -7.36 -10.08
C ARG A 182 10.59 -6.42 -9.12
N GLU A 183 11.30 -6.97 -8.14
CA GLU A 183 12.14 -6.23 -7.17
C GLU A 183 11.48 -4.96 -6.58
N GLY A 184 10.23 -5.07 -6.11
CA GLY A 184 9.51 -3.93 -5.50
C GLY A 184 8.88 -2.94 -6.50
N TRP A 185 8.96 -3.22 -7.79
CA TRP A 185 8.28 -2.49 -8.86
C TRP A 185 7.20 -3.34 -9.52
N LEU A 186 6.10 -2.71 -9.89
CA LEU A 186 5.04 -3.30 -10.70
C LEU A 186 5.26 -2.91 -12.17
N LEU A 187 5.52 -3.89 -13.02
CA LEU A 187 5.53 -3.74 -14.47
C LEU A 187 4.11 -3.96 -15.00
N MET A 188 3.51 -2.91 -15.56
CA MET A 188 2.13 -2.96 -16.09
C MET A 188 2.05 -3.60 -17.49
N ASP A 189 3.13 -3.58 -18.27
CA ASP A 189 3.16 -4.13 -19.62
C ASP A 189 3.62 -5.60 -19.59
N SER A 190 2.70 -6.53 -19.86
CA SER A 190 2.97 -7.98 -19.88
C SER A 190 3.97 -8.40 -20.97
N GLU A 191 4.06 -7.64 -22.07
CA GLU A 191 4.85 -7.93 -23.26
C GLU A 191 5.95 -6.88 -23.51
N LEU A 192 6.77 -6.60 -22.49
CA LEU A 192 7.87 -5.66 -22.64
C LEU A 192 9.11 -6.35 -23.25
N SER A 193 9.44 -6.01 -24.51
CA SER A 193 10.67 -6.46 -25.17
C SER A 193 11.89 -5.63 -24.74
N VAL A 194 13.10 -6.16 -25.01
CA VAL A 194 14.36 -5.47 -24.72
C VAL A 194 14.41 -4.12 -25.43
N GLU A 195 14.04 -4.10 -26.71
CA GLU A 195 14.10 -2.92 -27.57
C GLU A 195 13.13 -1.83 -27.12
N ARG A 196 11.97 -2.21 -26.56
CA ARG A 196 11.00 -1.27 -25.98
C ARG A 196 11.49 -0.71 -24.66
N LEU A 197 12.10 -1.54 -23.81
CA LEU A 197 12.67 -1.06 -22.56
C LEU A 197 13.84 -0.10 -22.79
N GLU A 198 14.71 -0.38 -23.78
CA GLU A 198 15.81 0.52 -24.18
C GLU A 198 15.32 1.89 -24.68
N LYS A 199 14.16 1.92 -25.34
CA LYS A 199 13.49 3.17 -25.74
C LYS A 199 12.81 3.89 -24.58
N GLY A 200 12.73 3.26 -23.40
CA GLY A 200 12.05 3.80 -22.23
C GLY A 200 10.53 3.67 -22.30
N ASP A 201 10.02 2.71 -23.07
CA ASP A 201 8.58 2.49 -23.25
C ASP A 201 7.93 1.65 -22.12
N GLY A 202 8.69 1.32 -21.07
CA GLY A 202 8.16 0.56 -19.94
C GLY A 202 7.20 1.38 -19.10
N ARG A 203 6.21 0.72 -18.49
CA ARG A 203 5.31 1.32 -17.49
C ARG A 203 5.52 0.67 -16.13
N TRP A 204 6.37 1.32 -15.33
CA TRP A 204 6.79 0.84 -14.02
C TRP A 204 6.19 1.70 -12.91
N VAL A 205 5.69 1.06 -11.87
CA VAL A 205 5.12 1.72 -10.69
C VAL A 205 5.81 1.20 -9.44
N LEU A 206 6.32 2.10 -8.60
CA LEU A 206 6.94 1.70 -7.34
C LEU A 206 5.86 1.19 -6.39
N MET A 207 6.06 0.02 -5.78
CA MET A 207 5.06 -0.58 -4.89
C MET A 207 5.12 -0.02 -3.47
N ASP A 208 6.34 0.16 -2.95
CA ASP A 208 6.60 0.69 -1.61
C ASP A 208 7.64 1.81 -1.71
N GLY A 209 7.24 3.01 -1.31
CA GLY A 209 8.07 4.20 -1.25
C GLY A 209 8.53 4.54 0.16
N LYS A 210 8.53 3.60 1.10
CA LYS A 210 9.01 3.81 2.48
C LYS A 210 10.41 4.42 2.55
N GLU A 211 11.33 3.99 1.69
CA GLU A 211 12.70 4.56 1.60
C GLU A 211 12.72 6.04 1.19
N LEU A 212 11.66 6.50 0.51
CA LEU A 212 11.47 7.88 0.08
C LEU A 212 10.55 8.67 1.04
N GLY A 213 10.14 8.07 2.16
CA GLY A 213 9.17 8.65 3.08
C GLY A 213 7.75 8.74 2.52
N LEU A 214 7.41 7.94 1.50
CA LEU A 214 6.06 7.93 0.89
C LEU A 214 5.17 6.81 1.46
N GLY A 215 5.76 5.82 2.13
CA GLY A 215 5.05 4.63 2.61
C GLY A 215 4.60 3.70 1.48
N GLN A 216 3.65 2.81 1.78
CA GLN A 216 3.08 1.89 0.81
C GLN A 216 2.32 2.66 -0.28
N LEU A 217 2.64 2.40 -1.55
CA LEU A 217 2.03 3.08 -2.70
C LEU A 217 0.96 2.22 -3.36
N LEU A 218 1.21 0.91 -3.43
CA LEU A 218 0.32 -0.09 -3.98
C LEU A 218 -0.02 -1.15 -2.93
N ARG A 219 -1.29 -1.54 -2.85
CA ARG A 219 -1.78 -2.62 -2.00
C ARG A 219 -2.20 -3.79 -2.89
N LEU A 220 -1.70 -4.98 -2.60
CA LEU A 220 -2.12 -6.17 -3.34
C LEU A 220 -3.61 -6.40 -3.15
N GLN A 221 -4.35 -6.46 -4.26
CA GLN A 221 -5.75 -6.87 -4.25
C GLN A 221 -5.77 -8.40 -4.18
N LEU A 222 -6.11 -8.91 -3.00
CA LEU A 222 -6.39 -10.32 -2.83
C LEU A 222 -7.82 -10.61 -3.33
N PRO A 223 -8.09 -11.83 -3.83
CA PRO A 223 -9.47 -12.22 -4.09
C PRO A 223 -10.29 -12.00 -2.83
N VAL A 224 -11.54 -11.60 -2.98
CA VAL A 224 -12.51 -11.62 -1.89
C VAL A 224 -13.21 -12.97 -1.99
N PRO A 225 -13.38 -13.71 -0.88
CA PRO A 225 -14.21 -14.89 -0.93
C PRO A 225 -15.63 -14.50 -1.35
N SER A 226 -16.38 -15.43 -1.91
CA SER A 226 -17.79 -15.21 -2.20
C SER A 226 -18.54 -16.39 -1.63
N VAL A 227 -19.26 -16.15 -0.53
CA VAL A 227 -20.12 -17.19 0.05
C VAL A 227 -21.32 -17.39 -0.87
N THR A 228 -21.41 -18.58 -1.46
CA THR A 228 -22.52 -18.93 -2.36
C THR A 228 -23.65 -19.64 -1.64
N LYS A 229 -23.32 -20.42 -0.61
CA LYS A 229 -24.30 -21.09 0.26
C LYS A 229 -23.84 -21.10 1.70
N THR A 230 -24.78 -20.89 2.61
CA THR A 230 -24.61 -21.06 4.06
C THR A 230 -25.29 -22.35 4.50
N PHE A 231 -24.68 -23.04 5.46
CA PHE A 231 -25.25 -24.21 6.13
C PHE A 231 -25.10 -24.02 7.64
N ALA A 232 -25.84 -24.82 8.41
CA ALA A 232 -25.75 -24.78 9.88
C ALA A 232 -24.32 -24.95 10.42
N HIS A 233 -23.46 -25.74 9.78
CA HIS A 233 -22.09 -25.98 10.27
C HIS A 233 -20.99 -25.79 9.22
N ALA A 234 -21.34 -25.14 8.09
CA ALA A 234 -20.45 -25.00 6.96
C ALA A 234 -20.78 -23.78 6.09
N LEU A 235 -19.80 -23.33 5.31
CA LEU A 235 -19.94 -22.29 4.29
C LEU A 235 -19.37 -22.81 2.97
N GLN A 236 -20.13 -22.69 1.89
CA GLN A 236 -19.63 -22.92 0.54
C GLN A 236 -19.16 -21.60 -0.05
N LEU A 237 -17.90 -21.58 -0.46
CA LEU A 237 -17.25 -20.46 -1.12
C LEU A 237 -17.10 -20.76 -2.61
N SER A 238 -17.19 -19.71 -3.43
CA SER A 238 -16.80 -19.74 -4.83
C SER A 238 -15.77 -18.65 -5.14
N PHE A 239 -14.98 -18.89 -6.18
CA PHE A 239 -13.90 -18.01 -6.61
C PHE A 239 -13.96 -17.83 -8.13
N ASP A 240 -13.72 -16.60 -8.58
CA ASP A 240 -13.65 -16.23 -10.00
C ASP A 240 -12.29 -16.60 -10.63
N GLN A 241 -11.26 -16.74 -9.80
CA GLN A 241 -9.89 -17.08 -10.19
C GLN A 241 -9.32 -18.26 -9.39
N ASP A 242 -8.18 -18.81 -9.83
CA ASP A 242 -7.47 -19.84 -9.07
C ASP A 242 -6.90 -19.27 -7.76
N VAL A 243 -7.30 -19.89 -6.66
CA VAL A 243 -6.93 -19.51 -5.30
C VAL A 243 -5.94 -20.48 -4.64
N SER A 244 -5.46 -21.49 -5.35
CA SER A 244 -4.56 -22.55 -4.84
C SER A 244 -3.29 -22.06 -4.14
N LYS A 245 -2.86 -20.84 -4.47
CA LYS A 245 -1.70 -20.13 -3.90
C LYS A 245 -1.98 -19.36 -2.60
N TYR A 246 -3.24 -19.29 -2.16
CA TYR A 246 -3.64 -18.57 -0.96
C TYR A 246 -3.98 -19.51 0.19
N HIS A 247 -3.99 -18.93 1.38
CA HIS A 247 -4.62 -19.48 2.56
C HIS A 247 -5.89 -18.70 2.86
N LEU A 248 -6.97 -19.40 3.20
CA LEU A 248 -8.14 -18.80 3.79
C LEU A 248 -7.98 -18.78 5.30
N GLN A 249 -8.05 -17.60 5.89
CA GLN A 249 -8.21 -17.44 7.33
C GLN A 249 -9.69 -17.35 7.67
N VAL A 250 -10.11 -18.13 8.67
CA VAL A 250 -11.47 -18.23 9.16
C VAL A 250 -11.47 -17.83 10.62
N GLU A 251 -12.22 -16.79 10.95
CA GLU A 251 -12.42 -16.28 12.31
C GLU A 251 -13.91 -16.39 12.66
N PRO A 252 -14.36 -17.54 13.22
CA PRO A 252 -15.70 -17.64 13.75
C PRO A 252 -15.83 -16.83 15.06
N GLU A 253 -17.02 -16.33 15.33
CA GLU A 253 -17.37 -15.71 16.62
C GLU A 253 -17.27 -16.70 17.77
N ILE A 254 -17.64 -17.96 17.52
CA ILE A 254 -17.57 -19.06 18.48
C ILE A 254 -16.49 -20.06 18.04
N GLY A 255 -15.46 -20.24 18.87
CA GLY A 255 -14.35 -21.17 18.64
C GLY A 255 -13.01 -20.50 18.39
N ASP A 256 -11.97 -21.29 18.10
CA ASP A 256 -10.66 -20.74 17.72
C ASP A 256 -10.62 -20.41 16.23
N SER A 257 -9.92 -19.34 15.87
CA SER A 257 -9.58 -19.03 14.47
C SER A 257 -8.67 -20.10 13.86
N PHE A 258 -8.80 -20.34 12.55
CA PHE A 258 -7.98 -21.31 11.84
C PHE A 258 -7.63 -20.87 10.41
N HIS A 259 -6.60 -21.50 9.85
CA HIS A 259 -6.13 -21.25 8.48
C HIS A 259 -6.21 -22.54 7.67
N VAL A 260 -6.61 -22.39 6.41
CA VAL A 260 -6.77 -23.50 5.47
C VAL A 260 -6.03 -23.16 4.19
N ARG A 261 -5.22 -24.07 3.67
CA ARG A 261 -4.68 -23.91 2.32
C ARG A 261 -5.81 -24.10 1.31
N CYS A 262 -5.99 -23.14 0.43
CA CYS A 262 -7.05 -23.22 -0.57
C CYS A 262 -6.75 -24.33 -1.60
N PRO A 263 -7.74 -25.14 -1.98
CA PRO A 263 -7.56 -26.18 -2.97
C PRO A 263 -7.37 -25.58 -4.38
N GLU A 264 -6.88 -26.40 -5.30
CA GLU A 264 -7.04 -26.12 -6.73
C GLU A 264 -8.53 -26.21 -7.09
N GLY A 265 -9.07 -25.15 -7.70
CA GLY A 265 -10.47 -25.10 -8.11
C GLY A 265 -11.14 -23.74 -7.88
N LYS A 266 -12.42 -23.68 -8.24
CA LYS A 266 -13.26 -22.47 -8.14
C LYS A 266 -14.25 -22.52 -6.98
N SER A 267 -14.18 -23.54 -6.12
CA SER A 267 -15.05 -23.65 -4.95
C SER A 267 -14.36 -24.36 -3.79
N MET A 268 -14.79 -24.03 -2.58
CA MET A 268 -14.30 -24.64 -1.35
C MET A 268 -15.44 -24.73 -0.33
N LEU A 269 -15.48 -25.80 0.46
CA LEU A 269 -16.42 -25.95 1.57
C LEU A 269 -15.65 -25.82 2.90
N VAL A 270 -15.94 -24.78 3.66
CA VAL A 270 -15.43 -24.57 5.02
C VAL A 270 -16.41 -25.23 5.99
N HIS A 271 -15.96 -26.09 6.90
CA HIS A 271 -16.84 -26.82 7.82
C HIS A 271 -16.33 -26.76 9.26
N GLY A 272 -17.11 -27.30 10.19
CA GLY A 272 -16.78 -27.27 11.62
C GLY A 272 -17.05 -25.92 12.27
N LEU A 273 -18.00 -25.17 11.70
CA LEU A 273 -18.49 -23.91 12.23
C LEU A 273 -19.68 -24.19 13.18
N HIS A 274 -19.89 -23.31 14.15
CA HIS A 274 -21.10 -23.34 14.96
C HIS A 274 -22.30 -22.85 14.12
N ALA A 275 -23.50 -23.36 14.43
CA ALA A 275 -24.73 -22.83 13.85
C ALA A 275 -25.03 -21.44 14.41
N ASP A 276 -25.66 -20.60 13.58
CA ASP A 276 -26.02 -19.22 13.93
C ASP A 276 -24.84 -18.39 14.44
N CYS A 277 -23.66 -18.65 13.87
CA CYS A 277 -22.40 -17.99 14.21
C CYS A 277 -22.02 -16.97 13.13
N HIS A 278 -21.60 -15.77 13.55
CA HIS A 278 -20.89 -14.87 12.65
C HIS A 278 -19.49 -15.40 12.36
N VAL A 279 -19.08 -15.37 11.09
CA VAL A 279 -17.80 -15.87 10.62
C VAL A 279 -17.17 -14.82 9.73
N ARG A 280 -15.91 -14.47 10.03
CA ARG A 280 -15.12 -13.57 9.19
C ARG A 280 -14.13 -14.39 8.38
N LEU A 281 -14.05 -14.10 7.09
CA LEU A 281 -13.23 -14.79 6.11
C LEU A 281 -12.28 -13.79 5.45
N ARG A 282 -11.01 -14.16 5.26
CA ARG A 282 -10.11 -13.40 4.38
C ARG A 282 -9.05 -14.31 3.77
N PHE A 283 -8.57 -13.92 2.60
CA PHE A 283 -7.40 -14.57 2.02
C PHE A 283 -6.09 -13.98 2.56
N ALA A 284 -5.07 -14.82 2.58
CA ALA A 284 -3.69 -14.47 2.88
C ALA A 284 -2.76 -15.19 1.89
N LEU A 285 -1.65 -14.57 1.49
CA LEU A 285 -0.66 -15.23 0.62
C LEU A 285 0.12 -16.34 1.33
N ASN A 286 0.29 -16.23 2.64
CA ASN A 286 1.01 -17.19 3.46
C ASN A 286 0.34 -17.25 4.83
N LYS A 287 0.55 -18.36 5.55
CA LYS A 287 -0.01 -18.59 6.88
C LYS A 287 0.56 -17.63 7.92
N ASP A 288 1.87 -17.38 7.85
CA ASP A 288 2.59 -16.74 8.96
C ASP A 288 3.03 -15.29 8.64
N GLU A 289 3.26 -14.95 7.37
CA GLU A 289 3.77 -13.63 6.97
C GLU A 289 3.31 -13.24 5.56
N GLY A 290 2.57 -12.15 5.41
CA GLY A 290 2.20 -11.63 4.08
C GLY A 290 1.10 -10.56 4.12
N PRO A 291 0.80 -9.95 2.95
CA PRO A 291 -0.37 -9.09 2.85
C PRO A 291 -1.64 -9.91 3.08
N PHE A 292 -2.53 -9.36 3.92
CA PHE A 292 -3.85 -9.90 4.20
C PHE A 292 -4.89 -9.21 3.33
N GLY A 293 -5.88 -9.97 2.90
CA GLY A 293 -7.03 -9.46 2.16
C GLY A 293 -8.01 -8.75 3.07
N GLU A 294 -9.02 -8.17 2.47
CA GLU A 294 -10.15 -7.61 3.22
C GLU A 294 -10.97 -8.73 3.86
N TRP A 295 -11.60 -8.40 4.99
CA TRP A 295 -12.49 -9.30 5.69
C TRP A 295 -13.87 -9.29 5.03
N GLU A 296 -14.37 -10.47 4.71
CA GLU A 296 -15.77 -10.71 4.40
C GLU A 296 -16.43 -11.29 5.66
N ALA A 297 -17.51 -10.67 6.14
CA ALA A 297 -18.26 -11.15 7.29
C ALA A 297 -19.54 -11.82 6.81
N VAL A 298 -19.78 -13.06 7.24
CA VAL A 298 -20.95 -13.85 6.86
C VAL A 298 -21.49 -14.58 8.09
N GLU A 299 -22.80 -14.70 8.17
CA GLU A 299 -23.47 -15.44 9.23
C GLU A 299 -23.84 -16.82 8.71
N THR A 300 -23.47 -17.88 9.45
CA THR A 300 -24.01 -19.21 9.18
C THR A 300 -25.47 -19.17 9.59
N THR A 301 -26.39 -19.44 8.69
CA THR A 301 -27.82 -19.50 9.02
C THR A 301 -28.22 -20.90 9.44
N PHE A 302 -29.17 -21.02 10.36
CA PHE A 302 -29.96 -22.24 10.60
C PHE A 302 -30.81 -22.56 9.35
N VAL A 303 -30.16 -22.97 8.26
CA VAL A 303 -30.88 -23.56 7.14
C VAL A 303 -31.44 -24.89 7.63
N ALA A 304 -32.73 -25.13 7.39
CA ALA A 304 -33.33 -26.43 7.63
C ALA A 304 -32.49 -27.53 6.95
N ALA A 305 -32.54 -28.75 7.48
CA ALA A 305 -31.79 -29.89 6.94
C ALA A 305 -31.91 -29.94 5.41
N TRP A 306 -30.76 -30.09 4.75
CA TRP A 306 -30.59 -30.20 3.29
C TRP A 306 -31.83 -30.77 2.60
N GLU A 307 -32.46 -29.98 1.74
CA GLU A 307 -33.68 -30.40 1.06
C GLU A 307 -33.30 -31.20 -0.19
N GLU A 308 -34.06 -32.24 -0.51
CA GLU A 308 -33.82 -33.13 -1.67
C GLU A 308 -33.76 -32.36 -3.01
N ALA A 309 -34.34 -31.15 -3.04
CA ALA A 309 -34.30 -30.19 -4.15
C ALA A 309 -32.94 -29.51 -4.37
N ASP A 310 -32.03 -29.52 -3.38
CA ASP A 310 -30.67 -28.97 -3.52
C ASP A 310 -29.78 -29.78 -4.49
N GLY A 311 -30.24 -30.98 -4.89
CA GLY A 311 -29.56 -31.87 -5.81
C GLY A 311 -28.33 -32.53 -5.18
N PRO A 312 -27.93 -33.73 -5.64
CA PRO A 312 -26.81 -34.47 -5.05
C PRO A 312 -25.54 -33.61 -5.05
N CYS A 313 -25.09 -33.20 -3.86
CA CYS A 313 -23.83 -32.50 -3.72
C CYS A 313 -22.73 -33.55 -3.74
N VAL A 314 -22.06 -33.62 -4.89
CA VAL A 314 -20.91 -34.48 -5.11
C VAL A 314 -19.73 -33.81 -4.42
N ASP A 315 -19.07 -34.51 -3.48
CA ASP A 315 -17.83 -33.99 -2.92
C ASP A 315 -16.76 -33.84 -4.04
N LEU A 316 -15.64 -33.18 -3.73
CA LEU A 316 -14.55 -32.96 -4.69
C LEU A 316 -13.91 -34.27 -5.22
N LEU A 317 -14.36 -35.44 -4.75
CA LEU A 317 -13.93 -36.77 -5.17
C LEU A 317 -15.02 -37.56 -5.91
N GLY A 318 -16.15 -36.96 -6.26
CA GLY A 318 -17.19 -37.68 -6.98
C GLY A 318 -18.20 -38.42 -6.10
N ASN A 319 -18.11 -38.30 -4.76
CA ASN A 319 -18.96 -39.09 -3.87
C ASN A 319 -20.27 -38.35 -3.51
N PRO A 320 -21.43 -39.02 -3.62
CA PRO A 320 -22.67 -38.51 -3.06
C PRO A 320 -22.61 -38.55 -1.53
N ARG A 321 -22.97 -37.45 -0.85
CA ARG A 321 -23.06 -37.44 0.62
C ARG A 321 -24.13 -38.42 1.12
N GLY A 322 -23.74 -39.27 2.07
CA GLY A 322 -24.54 -40.34 2.67
C GLY A 322 -23.72 -41.51 3.22
N SER A 323 -22.43 -41.63 2.87
CA SER A 323 -21.55 -42.68 3.42
C SER A 323 -20.07 -42.26 3.50
N CYS A 324 -19.73 -41.34 4.40
CA CYS A 324 -18.34 -41.25 4.84
C CYS A 324 -18.05 -42.41 5.81
N LYS A 325 -17.57 -43.55 5.31
CA LYS A 325 -16.93 -44.55 6.18
C LYS A 325 -15.53 -44.01 6.55
N GLN A 326 -15.53 -43.11 7.55
CA GLN A 326 -14.39 -42.68 8.38
C GLN A 326 -13.19 -41.93 7.76
N CYS A 327 -13.15 -41.59 6.47
CA CYS A 327 -11.86 -41.49 5.76
C CYS A 327 -10.83 -40.43 6.22
N SER A 328 -9.57 -40.87 6.18
CA SER A 328 -8.33 -40.10 6.08
C SER A 328 -8.17 -39.51 4.67
N CYS A 329 -8.75 -38.33 4.45
CA CYS A 329 -8.80 -37.67 3.15
C CYS A 329 -8.17 -36.25 3.23
N LYS A 330 -7.44 -35.84 2.18
CA LYS A 330 -6.37 -34.79 2.21
C LYS A 330 -6.81 -33.33 1.99
N CYS A 331 -8.11 -33.03 1.88
CA CYS A 331 -8.59 -31.68 1.54
C CYS A 331 -9.74 -31.22 2.45
N PHE A 332 -9.50 -31.12 3.76
CA PHE A 332 -10.47 -30.61 4.73
C PHE A 332 -9.89 -29.46 5.55
N ALA A 333 -10.77 -28.52 5.87
CA ALA A 333 -10.57 -27.42 6.80
C ALA A 333 -11.18 -27.78 8.16
N THR A 334 -10.68 -28.81 8.85
CA THR A 334 -11.17 -29.10 10.22
C THR A 334 -10.40 -28.29 11.23
N TRP A 335 -11.09 -27.64 12.17
CA TRP A 335 -10.53 -27.38 13.49
C TRP A 335 -10.28 -28.74 14.16
N ARG A 336 -9.05 -29.24 14.08
CA ARG A 336 -8.58 -30.33 14.94
C ARG A 336 -7.31 -29.87 15.63
N LYS A 337 -7.45 -29.41 16.88
CA LYS A 337 -6.42 -29.72 17.88
C LYS A 337 -6.35 -31.26 17.92
N HIS A 338 -5.16 -31.81 17.81
CA HIS A 338 -4.89 -33.20 18.19
C HIS A 338 -5.39 -33.39 19.63
N MET A 339 -6.62 -33.86 19.80
CA MET A 339 -6.98 -34.62 20.98
C MET A 339 -6.78 -36.07 20.56
N ASP A 340 -5.68 -36.65 21.03
CA ASP A 340 -5.48 -38.08 21.01
C ASP A 340 -6.59 -38.72 21.85
N TRP A 341 -7.69 -39.09 21.18
CA TRP A 341 -8.63 -40.05 21.73
C TRP A 341 -8.01 -41.43 21.53
N SER A 342 -7.08 -41.79 22.43
CA SER A 342 -6.82 -43.21 22.67
C SER A 342 -8.06 -43.78 23.33
N ILE A 343 -9.02 -44.25 22.53
CA ILE A 343 -10.03 -45.19 23.01
C ILE A 343 -9.27 -46.50 23.25
N SER A 344 -8.87 -46.72 24.49
CA SER A 344 -8.47 -48.04 24.96
C SER A 344 -9.71 -48.94 24.90
N VAL A 345 -9.83 -49.73 23.84
CA VAL A 345 -10.81 -50.81 23.76
C VAL A 345 -10.35 -51.89 24.73
N GLY A 346 -10.85 -51.83 25.96
CA GLY A 346 -10.66 -52.86 26.96
C GLY A 346 -11.23 -54.18 26.45
N HIS A 347 -10.35 -55.12 26.16
CA HIS A 347 -10.71 -56.51 25.93
C HIS A 347 -11.25 -57.12 27.23
N GLY A 348 -12.38 -57.83 27.13
CA GLY A 348 -12.68 -58.97 27.99
C GLY A 348 -13.91 -58.84 28.87
N PHE A 349 -15.05 -59.31 28.36
CA PHE A 349 -15.98 -60.10 29.19
C PHE A 349 -16.57 -61.20 28.32
N LEU A 350 -16.06 -62.42 28.54
CA LEU A 350 -16.61 -63.67 28.04
C LEU A 350 -17.73 -64.06 29.02
N PHE A 351 -18.99 -63.97 28.62
CA PHE A 351 -20.08 -64.62 29.36
C PHE A 351 -20.15 -66.08 28.93
N GLN A 352 -19.80 -66.98 29.84
CA GLN A 352 -20.06 -68.41 29.73
C GLN A 352 -21.46 -68.67 30.30
N LEU A 353 -22.36 -69.18 29.46
CA LEU A 353 -23.64 -69.73 29.87
C LEU A 353 -23.42 -71.18 30.33
N THR A 354 -23.79 -71.47 31.57
CA THR A 354 -24.18 -72.80 32.08
C THR A 354 -25.36 -72.63 33.01
#